data_AF-A0AAU7UW12-F1
#
_entry.id   AF-A0AAU7UW12-F1
#
_cell.length_a   1.000
_cell.length_b   1.000
_cell.length_c   1.000
_cell.angle_alpha   90.00
_cell.angle_beta   90.00
_cell.angle_gamma   90.00
#
_symmetry.space_group_name_H-M   'P 1'
#
loop_
_entity.id
_entity.type
_entity.pdbx_description
1 polymer ?
#
loop_
_entity_poly.entity_id
_entity_poly.type
_entity_poly.pdbx_seq_one_letter_code
_entity_poly.pdbx_strand_id
1 'polypeptide(L)'
;MSDALTVDDEPIESSSRSFRRAFQDLREGFNHRELWLLLGWQDIKQRYRRSVLGPFWITIATGVSAIAMGVLYGTLFNLDVPEFLPYVALGFIIWNLIQGSILEGADVFMSNEGLIKQLPTPLSVHVYRLVWRQMILFAHNIVIYIGIFIFFPRQLYWTAFLAIPALALIAINAVWVSLVFGILATRYRDIAPLLGSIVQLLFFMTPIIWTEKTLEGTGNEGRARIAEINPLYHFLDIVRTPLLGGDQQLYHWVIVLIITVVGWGIALLALRNYRSRVAYWV
;
A
#
# COMPACT_ATOMS: atom_id res chain seq x y z
N MET A 1 38.33 52.11 -27.58
CA MET A 1 36.91 51.75 -27.81
C MET A 1 36.84 50.24 -27.69
N SER A 2 36.90 49.79 -26.44
CA SER A 2 36.95 48.40 -26.00
C SER A 2 35.67 48.22 -25.19
N ASP A 3 34.84 47.26 -25.58
CA ASP A 3 33.95 46.53 -24.69
C ASP A 3 33.45 45.31 -25.46
N ALA A 4 34.31 44.28 -25.49
CA ALA A 4 33.89 42.94 -25.80
C ALA A 4 33.14 42.43 -24.57
N LEU A 5 31.81 42.38 -24.68
CA LEU A 5 30.94 41.73 -23.71
C LEU A 5 31.24 40.22 -23.72
N THR A 6 32.18 39.79 -22.88
CA THR A 6 32.30 38.39 -22.48
C THR A 6 31.12 38.09 -21.58
N VAL A 7 30.02 37.62 -22.18
CA VAL A 7 28.97 36.93 -21.45
C VAL A 7 29.64 35.67 -20.92
N ASP A 8 29.89 35.63 -19.61
CA ASP A 8 30.26 34.40 -18.90
C ASP A 8 29.11 33.41 -19.06
N ASP A 9 29.16 32.60 -20.12
CA ASP A 9 28.39 31.37 -20.25
C ASP A 9 28.99 30.35 -19.26
N GLU A 10 28.78 30.57 -17.96
CA GLU A 10 28.87 29.45 -17.01
C GLU A 10 27.78 28.45 -17.43
N PRO A 11 28.13 27.20 -17.79
CA PRO A 11 27.12 26.21 -18.08
C PRO A 11 26.31 26.01 -16.80
N ILE A 12 25.03 26.42 -16.81
CA ILE A 12 24.10 26.15 -15.72
C ILE A 12 24.16 24.64 -15.47
N GLU A 13 24.82 24.22 -14.38
CA GLU A 13 24.86 22.81 -14.03
C GLU A 13 23.42 22.33 -13.89
N SER A 14 22.96 21.60 -14.90
CA SER A 14 21.65 20.97 -14.89
C SER A 14 21.70 19.83 -13.88
N SER A 15 21.63 20.17 -12.59
CA SER A 15 21.68 19.24 -11.47
C SER A 15 20.37 18.45 -11.37
N SER A 16 19.97 17.82 -12.46
CA SER A 16 18.85 16.89 -12.58
C SER A 16 18.96 15.75 -11.56
N ARG A 17 20.18 15.40 -11.14
CA ARG A 17 20.49 14.29 -10.21
C ARG A 17 20.87 14.74 -8.80
N SER A 18 20.01 15.51 -8.15
CA SER A 18 20.23 15.97 -6.77
C SER A 18 19.24 15.35 -5.76
N PHE A 19 19.74 14.84 -4.64
CA PHE A 19 18.90 14.40 -3.52
C PHE A 19 18.06 15.55 -2.95
N ARG A 20 18.57 16.78 -2.98
CA ARG A 20 17.82 17.97 -2.56
C ARG A 20 16.54 18.13 -3.38
N ARG A 21 16.62 17.91 -4.70
CA ARG A 21 15.46 17.99 -5.60
C ARG A 21 14.48 16.83 -5.40
N ALA A 22 14.98 15.63 -5.12
CA ALA A 22 14.12 14.49 -4.78
C ALA A 22 13.32 14.76 -3.50
N PHE A 23 13.97 15.28 -2.45
CA PHE A 23 13.28 15.66 -1.21
C PHE A 23 12.34 16.86 -1.40
N GLN A 24 12.72 17.83 -2.23
CA GLN A 24 11.85 18.94 -2.62
C GLN A 24 10.59 18.45 -3.33
N ASP A 25 10.68 17.49 -4.26
CA ASP A 25 9.50 16.92 -4.93
C ASP A 25 8.52 16.31 -3.94
N LEU A 26 9.01 15.53 -2.96
CA LEU A 26 8.19 14.96 -1.89
C LEU A 26 7.54 16.04 -1.04
N ARG A 27 8.33 17.03 -0.59
CA ARG A 27 7.85 18.13 0.26
C ARG A 27 6.83 19.00 -0.47
N GLU A 28 7.11 19.38 -1.70
CA GLU A 28 6.21 20.19 -2.53
C GLU A 28 4.92 19.43 -2.82
N GLY A 29 5.00 18.16 -3.21
CA GLY A 29 3.79 17.38 -3.44
C GLY A 29 2.96 17.18 -2.18
N PHE A 30 3.60 17.02 -1.01
CA PHE A 30 2.88 16.95 0.25
C PHE A 30 2.18 18.28 0.57
N ASN A 31 2.81 19.42 0.29
CA ASN A 31 2.21 20.74 0.46
C ASN A 31 1.00 20.97 -0.46
N HIS A 32 0.91 20.29 -1.60
CA HIS A 32 -0.27 20.28 -2.49
C HIS A 32 -1.40 19.37 -1.95
N ARG A 33 -1.61 19.35 -0.63
CA ARG A 33 -2.61 18.51 0.05
C ARG A 33 -4.02 18.66 -0.45
N GLU A 34 -4.45 19.89 -0.72
CA GLU A 34 -5.79 20.14 -1.25
C GLU A 34 -5.98 19.44 -2.59
N LEU A 35 -4.96 19.49 -3.46
CA LEU A 35 -5.02 18.86 -4.78
C LEU A 35 -5.09 17.32 -4.66
N TRP A 36 -4.15 16.68 -3.95
CA TRP A 36 -4.14 15.21 -3.91
C TRP A 36 -5.29 14.62 -3.09
N LEU A 37 -5.77 15.33 -2.05
CA LEU A 37 -6.97 14.93 -1.30
C LEU A 37 -8.22 14.97 -2.17
N LEU A 38 -8.42 16.09 -2.90
CA LEU A 38 -9.56 16.27 -3.79
C LEU A 38 -9.55 15.26 -4.94
N LEU A 39 -8.39 15.07 -5.59
CA LEU A 39 -8.26 14.12 -6.68
C LEU A 39 -8.49 12.68 -6.23
N GLY A 40 -7.97 12.28 -5.06
CA GLY A 40 -8.15 10.92 -4.54
C GLY A 40 -9.61 10.65 -4.14
N TRP A 41 -10.30 11.66 -3.60
CA TRP A 41 -11.75 11.58 -3.37
C TRP A 41 -12.54 11.47 -4.69
N GLN A 42 -12.16 12.27 -5.69
CA GLN A 42 -12.78 12.24 -7.00
C GLN A 42 -12.61 10.90 -7.70
N ASP A 43 -11.48 10.20 -7.54
CA ASP A 43 -11.28 8.86 -8.10
C ASP A 43 -12.37 7.88 -7.69
N ILE A 44 -12.69 7.86 -6.39
CA ILE A 44 -13.72 6.98 -5.85
C ILE A 44 -15.09 7.41 -6.39
N LYS A 45 -15.39 8.71 -6.33
CA LYS A 45 -16.68 9.22 -6.82
C LYS A 45 -16.88 8.96 -8.31
N GLN A 46 -15.84 9.07 -9.12
CA GLN A 46 -15.88 8.82 -10.57
C GLN A 46 -16.07 7.33 -10.87
N ARG A 47 -15.35 6.44 -10.16
CA ARG A 47 -15.49 4.99 -10.29
C ARG A 47 -16.93 4.52 -10.08
N TYR A 48 -17.66 5.16 -9.17
CA TYR A 48 -19.05 4.80 -8.84
C TYR A 48 -20.11 5.81 -9.32
N ARG A 49 -19.77 6.75 -10.22
CA ARG A 49 -20.66 7.87 -10.62
C ARG A 49 -22.01 7.44 -11.18
N ARG A 50 -22.08 6.28 -11.85
CA ARG A 50 -23.29 5.73 -12.47
C ARG A 50 -23.84 4.51 -11.73
N SER A 51 -23.34 4.23 -10.53
CA SER A 51 -23.79 3.09 -9.74
C SER A 51 -24.94 3.49 -8.82
N VAL A 52 -25.96 2.65 -8.75
CA VAL A 52 -27.13 2.86 -7.86
C VAL A 52 -26.72 2.81 -6.38
N LEU A 53 -25.88 1.83 -6.00
CA LEU A 53 -25.40 1.67 -4.62
C LEU A 53 -24.15 2.52 -4.31
N GLY A 54 -23.52 3.11 -5.33
CA GLY A 54 -22.35 3.95 -5.13
C GLY A 54 -21.14 3.20 -4.53
N PRO A 55 -20.33 3.86 -3.68
CA PRO A 55 -19.13 3.28 -3.05
C PRO A 55 -19.38 2.06 -2.16
N PHE A 56 -20.61 1.82 -1.71
CA PHE A 56 -20.94 0.65 -0.87
C PHE A 56 -20.63 -0.69 -1.56
N TRP A 57 -20.58 -0.72 -2.89
CA TRP A 57 -20.16 -1.90 -3.64
C TRP A 57 -18.76 -2.40 -3.27
N ILE A 58 -17.84 -1.50 -2.90
CA ILE A 58 -16.48 -1.87 -2.47
C ILE A 58 -16.56 -2.77 -1.25
N THR A 59 -17.33 -2.32 -0.25
CA THR A 59 -17.52 -3.02 1.02
C THR A 59 -18.30 -4.31 0.83
N ILE A 60 -19.34 -4.32 -0.01
CA ILE A 60 -20.12 -5.53 -0.31
C ILE A 60 -19.22 -6.59 -0.96
N ALA A 61 -18.47 -6.25 -2.00
CA ALA A 61 -17.62 -7.21 -2.70
C ALA A 61 -16.53 -7.79 -1.78
N THR A 62 -15.87 -6.92 -0.99
CA THR A 62 -14.85 -7.33 -0.03
C THR A 62 -15.44 -8.17 1.09
N GLY A 63 -16.60 -7.77 1.63
CA GLY A 63 -17.29 -8.46 2.71
C GLY A 63 -17.78 -9.85 2.30
N VAL A 64 -18.42 -9.97 1.15
CA VAL A 64 -18.84 -11.26 0.58
C VAL A 64 -17.64 -12.18 0.40
N SER A 65 -16.55 -11.67 -0.17
CA SER A 65 -15.32 -12.46 -0.37
C SER A 65 -14.71 -12.91 0.95
N ALA A 66 -14.55 -12.02 1.92
CA ALA A 66 -14.00 -12.34 3.23
C ALA A 66 -14.86 -13.33 4.02
N ILE A 67 -16.19 -13.16 4.00
CA ILE A 67 -17.14 -14.06 4.67
C ILE A 67 -17.13 -15.43 4.01
N ALA A 68 -17.23 -15.49 2.68
CA ALA A 68 -17.18 -16.75 1.95
C ALA A 68 -15.88 -17.50 2.24
N MET A 69 -14.74 -16.79 2.22
CA MET A 69 -13.43 -17.38 2.48
C MET A 69 -13.29 -17.85 3.93
N GLY A 70 -13.72 -17.04 4.90
CA GLY A 70 -13.68 -17.38 6.33
C GLY A 70 -14.57 -18.59 6.67
N VAL A 71 -15.79 -18.65 6.12
CA VAL A 71 -16.70 -19.80 6.33
C VAL A 71 -16.18 -21.04 5.60
N LEU A 72 -15.74 -20.91 4.35
CA LEU A 72 -15.24 -22.04 3.57
C LEU A 72 -14.02 -22.69 4.21
N TYR A 73 -12.99 -21.91 4.54
CA TYR A 73 -11.78 -22.47 5.15
C TYR A 73 -11.98 -22.82 6.62
N GLY A 74 -12.83 -22.09 7.35
CA GLY A 74 -13.22 -22.45 8.71
C GLY A 74 -13.83 -23.86 8.75
N THR A 75 -14.77 -24.14 7.85
CA THR A 75 -15.38 -25.47 7.76
C THR A 75 -14.43 -26.53 7.21
N LEU A 76 -13.60 -26.20 6.19
CA LEU A 76 -12.64 -27.14 5.60
C LEU A 76 -11.57 -27.60 6.60
N PHE A 77 -11.05 -26.69 7.43
CA PHE A 77 -10.02 -26.97 8.43
C PHE A 77 -10.58 -27.27 9.82
N ASN A 78 -11.91 -27.41 9.94
CA ASN A 78 -12.61 -27.68 11.19
C ASN A 78 -12.24 -26.70 12.32
N LEU A 79 -12.10 -25.42 11.96
CA LEU A 79 -11.86 -24.31 12.87
C LEU A 79 -13.18 -23.68 13.30
N ASP A 80 -13.20 -23.12 14.51
CA ASP A 80 -14.33 -22.36 14.99
C ASP A 80 -14.53 -21.08 14.15
N VAL A 81 -15.65 -21.00 13.42
CA VAL A 81 -15.93 -19.90 12.49
C VAL A 81 -15.97 -18.53 13.19
N PRO A 82 -16.61 -18.37 14.37
CA PRO A 82 -16.51 -17.15 15.19
C PRO A 82 -15.06 -16.73 15.50
N GLU A 83 -14.14 -17.69 15.67
CA GLU A 83 -12.73 -17.39 15.92
C GLU A 83 -12.02 -16.98 14.61
N PHE A 84 -12.26 -17.72 13.54
CA PHE A 84 -11.49 -17.65 12.31
C PHE A 84 -11.96 -16.54 11.34
N LEU A 85 -13.26 -16.24 11.31
CA LEU A 85 -13.82 -15.24 10.40
C LEU A 85 -13.25 -13.82 10.62
N PRO A 86 -13.15 -13.28 11.85
CA PRO A 86 -12.52 -11.98 12.08
C PRO A 86 -11.04 -11.94 11.64
N TYR A 87 -10.32 -13.06 11.80
CA TYR A 87 -8.92 -13.20 11.40
C TYR A 87 -8.78 -13.07 9.88
N VAL A 88 -9.59 -13.82 9.11
CA VAL A 88 -9.58 -13.78 7.65
C VAL A 88 -10.05 -12.42 7.13
N ALA A 89 -11.10 -11.85 7.72
CA ALA A 89 -11.62 -10.55 7.30
C ALA A 89 -10.59 -9.44 7.46
N LEU A 90 -9.94 -9.32 8.63
CA LEU A 90 -8.88 -8.34 8.83
C LEU A 90 -7.70 -8.58 7.90
N GLY A 91 -7.24 -9.84 7.80
CA GLY A 91 -6.14 -10.19 6.91
C GLY A 91 -6.42 -9.78 5.46
N PHE A 92 -7.63 -10.05 4.97
CA PHE A 92 -8.04 -9.71 3.60
C PHE A 92 -8.14 -8.20 3.37
N ILE A 93 -8.69 -7.45 4.33
CA ILE A 93 -8.80 -5.98 4.25
C ILE A 93 -7.41 -5.32 4.23
N ILE A 94 -6.51 -5.73 5.13
CA ILE A 94 -5.15 -5.21 5.20
C ILE A 94 -4.36 -5.60 3.94
N TRP A 95 -4.53 -6.85 3.48
CA TRP A 95 -3.91 -7.30 2.25
C TRP A 95 -4.35 -6.47 1.04
N ASN A 96 -5.64 -6.16 0.91
CA ASN A 96 -6.13 -5.33 -0.20
C ASN A 96 -5.50 -3.93 -0.20
N LEU A 97 -5.23 -3.34 0.96
CA LEU A 97 -4.48 -2.08 1.07
C LEU A 97 -3.04 -2.22 0.57
N ILE A 98 -2.34 -3.29 0.97
CA ILE A 98 -0.96 -3.57 0.54
C ILE A 98 -0.91 -3.84 -0.98
N GLN A 99 -1.75 -4.76 -1.45
CA GLN A 99 -1.86 -5.13 -2.86
C GLN A 99 -2.23 -3.92 -3.72
N GLY A 100 -3.21 -3.11 -3.30
CA GLY A 100 -3.60 -1.89 -4.02
C GLY A 100 -2.45 -0.90 -4.13
N SER A 101 -1.66 -0.73 -3.07
CA SER A 101 -0.48 0.14 -3.07
C SER A 101 0.63 -0.34 -4.01
N ILE A 102 0.82 -1.65 -4.17
CA ILE A 102 1.82 -2.21 -5.09
C ILE A 102 1.33 -2.15 -6.54
N LEU A 103 0.15 -2.69 -6.81
CA LEU A 103 -0.34 -2.90 -8.17
C LEU A 103 -0.81 -1.60 -8.81
N GLU A 104 -1.65 -0.81 -8.12
CA GLU A 104 -2.06 0.50 -8.64
C GLU A 104 -0.90 1.51 -8.54
N GLY A 105 0.07 1.28 -7.64
CA GLY A 105 1.31 2.03 -7.57
C GLY A 105 2.18 1.86 -8.80
N ALA A 106 2.29 0.64 -9.34
CA ALA A 106 3.00 0.39 -10.60
C ALA A 106 2.37 1.13 -11.79
N ASP A 107 1.04 1.30 -11.79
CA ASP A 107 0.32 1.97 -12.87
C ASP A 107 0.09 3.48 -12.63
N VAL A 108 0.56 4.02 -11.50
CA VAL A 108 0.16 5.35 -11.02
C VAL A 108 0.51 6.47 -12.00
N PHE A 109 1.67 6.41 -12.64
CA PHE A 109 2.09 7.46 -13.57
C PHE A 109 1.49 7.27 -14.97
N MET A 110 1.37 6.02 -15.44
CA MET A 110 0.74 5.72 -16.74
C MET A 110 -0.72 6.16 -16.77
N SER A 111 -1.48 5.80 -15.72
CA SER A 111 -2.88 6.23 -15.56
C SER A 111 -3.07 7.74 -15.40
N ASN A 112 -2.00 8.49 -15.09
CA ASN A 112 -2.02 9.94 -14.90
C ASN A 112 -1.24 10.72 -15.99
N GLU A 113 -0.94 10.09 -17.13
CA GLU A 113 -0.18 10.67 -18.25
C GLU A 113 -0.62 12.10 -18.61
N GLY A 114 -1.92 12.28 -18.85
CA GLY A 114 -2.47 13.57 -19.27
C GLY A 114 -2.19 14.68 -18.27
N LEU A 115 -2.31 14.40 -16.96
CA LEU A 115 -2.01 15.39 -15.91
C LEU A 115 -0.51 15.67 -15.82
N ILE A 116 0.33 14.64 -15.91
CA ILE A 116 1.79 14.77 -15.83
C ILE A 116 2.33 15.60 -17.00
N LYS A 117 1.77 15.46 -18.20
CA LYS A 117 2.21 16.18 -19.39
C LYS A 117 1.65 17.62 -19.47
N GLN A 118 0.50 17.89 -18.84
CA GLN A 118 -0.18 19.19 -18.96
C GLN A 118 0.04 20.11 -17.76
N LEU A 119 0.25 19.56 -16.57
CA LEU A 119 0.42 20.33 -15.34
C LEU A 119 1.84 20.12 -14.78
N PRO A 120 2.58 21.19 -14.47
CA PRO A 120 3.89 21.08 -13.85
C PRO A 120 3.75 20.76 -12.35
N THR A 121 3.26 19.55 -12.03
CA THR A 121 3.11 19.08 -10.65
C THR A 121 4.23 18.11 -10.25
N PRO A 122 4.67 18.12 -8.97
CA PRO A 122 5.57 17.10 -8.44
C PRO A 122 5.01 15.69 -8.65
N LEU A 123 5.87 14.72 -8.99
CA LEU A 123 5.43 13.34 -9.24
C LEU A 123 4.79 12.72 -7.99
N SER A 124 5.30 13.09 -6.81
CA SER A 124 4.79 12.65 -5.53
C SER A 124 3.30 12.97 -5.31
N VAL A 125 2.73 14.01 -5.95
CA VAL A 125 1.29 14.34 -5.86
C VAL A 125 0.42 13.19 -6.33
N HIS A 126 0.77 12.54 -7.44
CA HIS A 126 0.02 11.41 -7.98
C HIS A 126 0.10 10.18 -7.06
N VAL A 127 1.24 10.00 -6.40
CA VAL A 127 1.41 8.94 -5.41
C VAL A 127 0.64 9.24 -4.13
N TYR A 128 0.65 10.47 -3.62
CA TYR A 128 -0.17 10.85 -2.46
C TYR A 128 -1.67 10.70 -2.74
N ARG A 129 -2.12 11.06 -3.94
CA ARG A 129 -3.49 10.82 -4.42
C ARG A 129 -3.86 9.34 -4.34
N LEU A 130 -2.97 8.46 -4.85
CA LEU A 130 -3.17 7.02 -4.81
C LEU A 130 -3.23 6.50 -3.37
N VAL A 131 -2.25 6.83 -2.53
CA VAL A 131 -2.20 6.35 -1.14
C VAL A 131 -3.42 6.83 -0.37
N TRP A 132 -3.84 8.08 -0.56
CA TRP A 132 -5.06 8.60 0.04
C TRP A 132 -6.31 7.82 -0.39
N ARG A 133 -6.45 7.54 -1.69
CA ARG A 133 -7.52 6.68 -2.21
C ARG A 133 -7.50 5.31 -1.53
N GLN A 134 -6.34 4.67 -1.42
CA GLN A 134 -6.19 3.37 -0.76
C GLN A 134 -6.57 3.42 0.72
N MET A 135 -6.24 4.50 1.44
CA MET A 135 -6.67 4.71 2.83
C MET A 135 -8.19 4.88 2.94
N ILE A 136 -8.85 5.56 2.00
CA ILE A 136 -10.31 5.65 1.98
C ILE A 136 -10.94 4.27 1.72
N LEU A 137 -10.39 3.48 0.80
CA LEU A 137 -10.86 2.12 0.52
C LEU A 137 -10.72 1.23 1.76
N PHE A 138 -9.58 1.31 2.47
CA PHE A 138 -9.39 0.63 3.73
C PHE A 138 -10.43 1.07 4.77
N ALA A 139 -10.66 2.38 4.92
CA ALA A 139 -11.65 2.92 5.86
C ALA A 139 -13.10 2.48 5.54
N HIS A 140 -13.44 2.28 4.26
CA HIS A 140 -14.74 1.71 3.88
C HIS A 140 -14.85 0.22 4.20
N ASN A 141 -13.73 -0.50 4.11
CA ASN A 141 -13.70 -1.95 4.31
C ASN A 141 -13.56 -2.34 5.79
N ILE A 142 -12.95 -1.51 6.64
CA ILE A 142 -12.81 -1.82 8.08
C ILE A 142 -14.17 -1.92 8.78
N VAL A 143 -15.22 -1.33 8.21
CA VAL A 143 -16.62 -1.47 8.67
C VAL A 143 -17.06 -2.94 8.67
N ILE A 144 -16.54 -3.78 7.77
CA ILE A 144 -16.81 -5.23 7.76
C ILE A 144 -16.31 -5.87 9.06
N TYR A 145 -15.08 -5.54 9.46
CA TYR A 145 -14.52 -6.02 10.71
C TYR A 145 -15.33 -5.54 11.92
N ILE A 146 -15.72 -4.26 11.94
CA ILE A 146 -16.56 -3.70 13.01
C ILE A 146 -17.89 -4.46 13.09
N GLY A 147 -18.52 -4.75 11.95
CA GLY A 147 -19.74 -5.56 11.90
C GLY A 147 -19.53 -6.95 12.48
N ILE A 148 -18.49 -7.67 12.05
CA ILE A 148 -18.15 -9.01 12.56
C ILE A 148 -17.89 -8.96 14.07
N PHE A 149 -17.16 -7.95 14.55
CA PHE A 149 -16.85 -7.78 15.97
C PHE A 149 -18.10 -7.59 16.84
N ILE A 150 -19.14 -6.93 16.32
CA ILE A 150 -20.43 -6.77 17.03
C ILE A 150 -21.14 -8.13 17.20
N PHE A 151 -21.10 -9.00 16.18
CA PHE A 151 -21.72 -10.33 16.24
C PHE A 151 -20.86 -11.35 17.01
N PHE A 152 -19.53 -11.23 16.95
CA PHE A 152 -18.56 -12.12 17.59
C PHE A 152 -17.60 -11.30 18.45
N PRO A 153 -18.04 -10.84 19.64
CA PRO A 153 -17.25 -9.96 20.47
C PRO A 153 -15.98 -10.65 20.95
N ARG A 154 -14.87 -9.91 20.90
CA ARG A 154 -13.55 -10.33 21.38
C ARG A 154 -13.08 -9.39 22.49
N GLN A 155 -12.23 -9.89 23.38
CA GLN A 155 -11.56 -9.05 24.36
C GLN A 155 -10.56 -8.15 23.63
N LEU A 156 -10.85 -6.85 23.60
CA LEU A 156 -9.92 -5.84 23.12
C LEU A 156 -9.10 -5.31 24.30
N TYR A 157 -7.79 -5.26 24.10
CA TYR A 157 -6.88 -4.61 25.01
C TYR A 157 -6.49 -3.23 24.48
N TRP A 158 -5.88 -2.41 25.34
CA TRP A 158 -5.31 -1.11 24.95
C TRP A 158 -4.27 -1.21 23.83
N THR A 159 -3.73 -2.41 23.59
CA THR A 159 -2.86 -2.69 22.44
C THR A 159 -3.54 -2.44 21.10
N ALA A 160 -4.89 -2.51 21.00
CA ALA A 160 -5.61 -2.20 19.77
C ALA A 160 -5.30 -0.81 19.20
N PHE A 161 -4.95 0.17 20.06
CA PHE A 161 -4.52 1.49 19.61
C PHE A 161 -3.20 1.49 18.81
N LEU A 162 -2.38 0.43 18.93
CA LEU A 162 -1.19 0.22 18.10
C LEU A 162 -1.52 0.02 16.61
N ALA A 163 -2.76 -0.32 16.28
CA ALA A 163 -3.19 -0.39 14.89
C ALA A 163 -3.10 0.98 14.18
N ILE A 164 -3.26 2.10 14.92
CA ILE A 164 -3.18 3.46 14.35
C ILE A 164 -1.76 3.79 13.86
N PRO A 165 -0.69 3.70 14.68
CA PRO A 165 0.67 3.89 14.19
C PRO A 165 1.08 2.83 13.16
N ALA A 166 0.56 1.60 13.25
CA ALA A 166 0.81 0.57 12.24
C ALA A 166 0.21 0.96 10.87
N LEU A 167 -1.01 1.48 10.83
CA LEU A 167 -1.65 1.97 9.60
C LEU A 167 -0.91 3.19 9.03
N ALA A 168 -0.46 4.12 9.89
CA ALA A 168 0.38 5.23 9.45
C ALA A 168 1.67 4.73 8.80
N LEU A 169 2.29 3.69 9.37
CA LEU A 169 3.50 3.07 8.83
C LEU A 169 3.22 2.38 7.48
N ILE A 170 2.10 1.68 7.32
CA ILE A 170 1.68 1.13 6.02
C ILE A 170 1.49 2.26 5.00
N ALA A 171 0.83 3.36 5.36
CA ALA A 171 0.62 4.50 4.46
C ALA A 171 1.96 5.13 4.02
N ILE A 172 2.91 5.29 4.95
CA ILE A 172 4.28 5.75 4.65
C ILE A 172 4.98 4.79 3.68
N ASN A 173 4.80 3.48 3.87
CA ASN A 173 5.40 2.48 2.99
C ASN A 173 4.74 2.44 1.61
N ALA A 174 3.41 2.60 1.55
CA ALA A 174 2.67 2.68 0.30
C ALA A 174 3.17 3.80 -0.62
N VAL A 175 3.62 4.93 -0.05
CA VAL A 175 4.21 6.04 -0.83
C VAL A 175 5.50 5.60 -1.53
N TRP A 176 6.49 5.07 -0.81
CA TRP A 176 7.77 4.72 -1.43
C TRP A 176 7.62 3.54 -2.39
N VAL A 177 6.77 2.56 -2.05
CA VAL A 177 6.45 1.40 -2.91
C VAL A 177 5.86 1.87 -4.25
N SER A 178 4.86 2.75 -4.19
CA SER A 178 4.21 3.30 -5.39
C SER A 178 5.17 4.15 -6.21
N LEU A 179 6.05 4.94 -5.57
CA LEU A 179 7.09 5.70 -6.27
C LEU A 179 8.04 4.79 -7.02
N VAL A 180 8.60 3.79 -6.34
CA VAL A 180 9.60 2.88 -6.92
C VAL A 180 8.99 2.08 -8.06
N PHE A 181 7.88 1.39 -7.81
CA PHE A 181 7.26 0.55 -8.84
C PHE A 181 6.65 1.37 -9.96
N GLY A 182 6.07 2.54 -9.69
CA GLY A 182 5.58 3.43 -10.73
C GLY A 182 6.71 3.91 -11.66
N ILE A 183 7.85 4.32 -11.11
CA ILE A 183 9.02 4.73 -11.93
C ILE A 183 9.55 3.55 -12.74
N LEU A 184 9.64 2.36 -12.14
CA LEU A 184 10.12 1.17 -12.84
C LEU A 184 9.17 0.72 -13.94
N ALA A 185 7.86 0.74 -13.70
CA ALA A 185 6.85 0.30 -14.66
C ALA A 185 6.65 1.28 -15.82
N THR A 186 6.81 2.60 -15.58
CA THR A 186 6.87 3.56 -16.70
C THR A 186 8.08 3.32 -17.58
N ARG A 187 9.22 2.94 -17.01
CA ARG A 187 10.40 2.59 -17.79
C ARG A 187 10.26 1.24 -18.51
N TYR A 188 9.69 0.25 -17.83
CA TYR A 188 9.58 -1.14 -18.28
C TYR A 188 8.15 -1.63 -18.10
N ARG A 189 7.40 -1.71 -19.21
CA ARG A 189 5.96 -2.05 -19.20
C ARG A 189 5.67 -3.44 -18.63
N ASP A 190 6.62 -4.36 -18.67
CA ASP A 190 6.46 -5.72 -18.14
C ASP A 190 6.46 -5.81 -16.61
N ILE A 191 6.89 -4.76 -15.91
CA ILE A 191 6.94 -4.74 -14.44
C ILE A 191 5.54 -4.82 -13.83
N ALA A 192 4.54 -4.14 -14.40
CA ALA A 192 3.19 -4.15 -13.83
C ALA A 192 2.53 -5.54 -13.89
N PRO A 193 2.52 -6.27 -15.03
CA PRO A 193 2.06 -7.66 -15.07
C PRO A 193 2.86 -8.58 -14.15
N LEU A 194 4.19 -8.44 -14.11
CA LEU A 194 5.06 -9.25 -13.25
C LEU A 194 4.72 -9.07 -11.76
N LEU A 195 4.52 -7.83 -11.33
CA LEU A 195 4.08 -7.53 -9.96
C LEU A 195 2.70 -8.14 -9.67
N GLY A 196 1.79 -8.17 -10.64
CA GLY A 196 0.51 -8.87 -10.53
C GLY A 196 0.69 -10.34 -10.13
N SER A 197 1.54 -11.06 -10.86
CA SER A 197 1.85 -12.47 -10.56
C SER A 197 2.57 -12.64 -9.21
N ILE A 198 3.54 -11.78 -8.90
CA ILE A 198 4.29 -11.86 -7.64
C ILE A 198 3.37 -11.60 -6.44
N VAL A 199 2.55 -10.56 -6.50
CA VAL A 199 1.61 -10.23 -5.41
C VAL A 199 0.59 -11.37 -5.23
N GLN A 200 0.11 -11.98 -6.31
CA GLN A 200 -0.76 -13.15 -6.21
C GLN A 200 -0.08 -14.34 -5.52
N LEU A 201 1.19 -14.63 -5.81
CA LEU A 201 1.95 -15.67 -5.10
C LEU A 201 2.14 -15.31 -3.63
N LEU A 202 2.50 -14.05 -3.34
CA LEU A 202 2.69 -13.56 -1.96
C LEU A 202 1.41 -13.61 -1.14
N PHE A 203 0.23 -13.46 -1.76
CA PHE A 203 -1.06 -13.64 -1.08
C PHE A 203 -1.16 -15.04 -0.46
N PHE A 204 -0.83 -16.09 -1.22
CA PHE A 204 -0.90 -17.47 -0.73
C PHE A 204 0.19 -17.79 0.29
N MET A 205 1.38 -17.20 0.12
CA MET A 205 2.50 -17.38 1.06
C MET A 205 2.30 -16.62 2.38
N THR A 206 1.44 -15.60 2.41
CA THR A 206 1.11 -14.85 3.62
C THR A 206 -0.04 -15.53 4.36
N PRO A 207 -0.02 -15.63 5.69
CA PRO A 207 -1.09 -16.25 6.48
C PRO A 207 -2.32 -15.35 6.55
N ILE A 208 -3.00 -15.14 5.42
CA ILE A 208 -4.22 -14.32 5.30
C ILE A 208 -5.45 -15.19 5.53
N ILE A 209 -5.48 -16.34 4.87
CA ILE A 209 -6.59 -17.32 4.85
C ILE A 209 -6.26 -18.59 5.65
N TRP A 210 -5.10 -18.63 6.31
CA TRP A 210 -4.60 -19.78 7.05
C TRP A 210 -3.85 -19.32 8.31
N THR A 211 -3.75 -20.21 9.30
CA THR A 211 -3.13 -20.00 10.62
C THR A 211 -2.15 -21.11 10.96
N GLU A 212 -1.36 -20.97 12.03
CA GLU A 212 -0.50 -22.06 12.53
C GLU A 212 -1.34 -23.31 12.85
N LYS A 213 -2.51 -23.13 13.48
CA LYS A 213 -3.48 -24.20 13.76
C LYS A 213 -3.88 -24.98 12.50
N THR A 214 -4.07 -24.31 11.37
CA THR A 214 -4.38 -25.01 10.10
C THR A 214 -3.22 -25.87 9.59
N LEU A 215 -1.97 -25.47 9.87
CA LEU A 215 -0.78 -26.21 9.42
C LEU A 215 -0.44 -27.38 10.36
N GLU A 216 -0.62 -27.22 11.66
CA GLU A 216 -0.44 -28.30 12.65
C GLU A 216 -1.35 -29.49 12.35
N GLY A 217 -2.61 -29.24 11.96
CA GLY A 217 -3.54 -30.28 11.53
C GLY A 217 -3.10 -31.09 10.30
N THR A 218 -2.11 -30.61 9.53
CA THR A 218 -1.54 -31.32 8.37
C THR A 218 -0.22 -32.05 8.66
N GLY A 219 0.21 -32.12 9.92
CA GLY A 219 1.38 -32.89 10.35
C GLY A 219 2.74 -32.27 10.00
N ASN A 220 2.79 -30.96 9.72
CA ASN A 220 4.02 -30.24 9.36
C ASN A 220 4.30 -29.07 10.32
N GLU A 221 4.70 -29.40 11.54
CA GLU A 221 5.16 -28.46 12.56
C GLU A 221 6.43 -27.74 12.09
N GLY A 222 6.35 -26.43 11.84
CA GLY A 222 7.50 -25.59 11.44
C GLY A 222 7.37 -24.86 10.11
N ARG A 223 6.40 -25.22 9.25
CA ARG A 223 6.14 -24.48 8.00
C ARG A 223 5.61 -23.07 8.23
N ALA A 224 4.97 -22.81 9.37
CA ALA A 224 4.54 -21.47 9.77
C ALA A 224 5.71 -20.46 9.78
N ARG A 225 6.90 -20.90 10.22
CA ARG A 225 8.10 -20.05 10.23
C ARG A 225 8.60 -19.65 8.84
N ILE A 226 8.22 -20.40 7.80
CA ILE A 226 8.55 -20.03 6.41
C ILE A 226 7.77 -18.77 6.01
N ALA A 227 6.57 -18.56 6.55
CA ALA A 227 5.82 -17.33 6.28
C ALA A 227 6.44 -16.09 6.94
N GLU A 228 7.21 -16.24 8.02
CA GLU A 228 7.98 -15.14 8.61
C GLU A 228 9.09 -14.62 7.69
N ILE A 229 9.49 -15.38 6.67
CA ILE A 229 10.46 -14.91 5.66
C ILE A 229 9.82 -13.83 4.77
N ASN A 230 8.49 -13.83 4.64
CA ASN A 230 7.80 -12.88 3.79
C ASN A 230 7.70 -11.51 4.48
N PRO A 231 8.31 -10.44 3.94
CA PRO A 231 8.27 -9.12 4.56
C PRO A 231 6.84 -8.57 4.72
N LEU A 232 5.92 -8.92 3.81
CA LEU A 232 4.53 -8.46 3.84
C LEU A 232 3.73 -9.06 5.01
N TYR A 233 4.15 -10.21 5.52
CA TYR A 233 3.54 -10.79 6.71
C TYR A 233 3.69 -9.86 7.91
N HIS A 234 4.88 -9.27 8.14
CA HIS A 234 5.08 -8.36 9.28
C HIS A 234 4.21 -7.10 9.19
N PHE A 235 3.97 -6.56 7.98
CA PHE A 235 3.04 -5.44 7.79
C PHE A 235 1.60 -5.81 8.13
N LEU A 236 1.18 -7.02 7.76
CA LEU A 236 -0.15 -7.51 8.08
C LEU A 236 -0.29 -7.72 9.59
N ASP A 237 0.72 -8.31 10.23
CA ASP A 237 0.69 -8.68 11.64
C ASP A 237 0.60 -7.46 12.58
N ILE A 238 1.39 -6.40 12.33
CA ILE A 238 1.39 -5.17 13.15
C ILE A 238 0.04 -4.45 13.23
N VAL A 239 -0.85 -4.68 12.25
CA VAL A 239 -2.23 -4.15 12.29
C VAL A 239 -3.20 -5.20 12.81
N ARG A 240 -3.09 -6.45 12.35
CA ARG A 240 -4.07 -7.50 12.65
C ARG A 240 -4.03 -7.94 14.11
N THR A 241 -2.85 -8.27 14.62
CA THR A 241 -2.68 -8.88 15.95
C THR A 241 -3.25 -8.01 17.07
N PRO A 242 -2.97 -6.69 17.13
CA PRO A 242 -3.57 -5.84 18.16
C PRO A 242 -5.09 -5.70 18.04
N LEU A 243 -5.64 -5.72 16.81
CA LEU A 243 -7.09 -5.65 16.59
C LEU A 243 -7.80 -6.94 16.99
N LEU A 244 -7.13 -8.09 16.90
CA LEU A 244 -7.66 -9.38 17.35
C LEU A 244 -7.50 -9.60 18.87
N GLY A 245 -6.86 -8.68 19.58
CA GLY A 245 -6.57 -8.81 21.02
C GLY A 245 -5.38 -9.72 21.33
N GLY A 246 -4.51 -9.98 20.35
CA GLY A 246 -3.28 -10.75 20.55
C GLY A 246 -2.12 -9.90 21.07
N ASP A 247 -1.13 -10.57 21.65
CA ASP A 247 0.11 -9.93 22.09
C ASP A 247 1.03 -9.64 20.92
N GLN A 248 1.42 -8.37 20.78
CA GLN A 248 2.23 -7.93 19.67
C GLN A 248 3.71 -8.14 19.93
N GLN A 249 4.37 -8.88 19.04
CA GLN A 249 5.81 -9.12 19.17
C GLN A 249 6.60 -7.94 18.56
N LEU A 250 7.62 -7.48 19.29
CA LEU A 250 8.39 -6.29 18.93
C LEU A 250 9.17 -6.44 17.61
N TYR A 251 9.59 -7.66 17.27
CA TYR A 251 10.41 -7.88 16.09
C TYR A 251 9.69 -7.57 14.77
N HIS A 252 8.36 -7.75 14.68
CA HIS A 252 7.59 -7.35 13.49
C HIS A 252 7.72 -5.84 13.24
N TRP A 253 7.66 -5.02 14.31
CA TRP A 253 7.85 -3.58 14.21
C TRP A 253 9.24 -3.21 13.74
N VAL A 254 10.27 -3.87 14.29
CA VAL A 254 11.66 -3.64 13.90
C VAL A 254 11.87 -3.96 12.43
N ILE A 255 11.37 -5.10 11.95
CA ILE A 255 11.49 -5.50 10.54
C ILE A 255 10.79 -4.50 9.63
N VAL A 256 9.56 -4.09 9.97
CA VAL A 256 8.82 -3.10 9.19
C VAL A 256 9.54 -1.74 9.17
N LEU A 257 10.12 -1.31 10.29
CA LEU A 257 10.91 -0.07 10.35
C LEU A 257 12.18 -0.16 9.48
N ILE A 258 12.88 -1.29 9.50
CA ILE A 258 14.05 -1.52 8.63
C ILE A 258 13.63 -1.44 7.15
N ILE A 259 12.55 -2.12 6.77
CA ILE A 259 12.00 -2.07 5.41
C ILE A 259 11.62 -0.64 5.04
N THR A 260 11.04 0.11 5.97
CA THR A 260 10.68 1.52 5.75
C THR A 260 11.91 2.36 5.43
N VAL A 261 12.97 2.26 6.24
CA VAL A 261 14.21 3.02 6.05
C VAL A 261 14.89 2.65 4.73
N VAL A 262 15.03 1.35 4.45
CA VAL A 262 15.65 0.85 3.21
C VAL A 262 14.83 1.25 1.99
N GLY A 263 13.51 1.06 2.03
CA GLY A 263 12.57 1.38 0.96
C GLY A 263 12.58 2.87 0.61
N TRP A 264 12.58 3.75 1.61
CA TRP A 264 12.73 5.19 1.38
C TRP A 264 14.10 5.55 0.79
N GLY A 265 15.18 4.89 1.21
CA GLY A 265 16.48 5.03 0.57
C GLY A 265 16.43 4.71 -0.93
N ILE A 266 15.80 3.60 -1.30
CA ILE A 266 15.60 3.20 -2.69
C ILE A 266 14.72 4.19 -3.45
N ALA A 267 13.63 4.67 -2.85
CA ALA A 267 12.74 5.64 -3.48
C ALA A 267 13.41 7.00 -3.72
N LEU A 268 14.22 7.49 -2.77
CA LEU A 268 15.01 8.71 -2.95
C LEU A 268 16.05 8.56 -4.05
N LEU A 269 16.69 7.39 -4.16
CA LEU A 269 17.59 7.07 -5.27
C LEU A 269 16.86 7.03 -6.62
N ALA A 270 15.69 6.40 -6.67
CA ALA A 270 14.85 6.35 -7.87
C ALA A 270 14.42 7.75 -8.33
N LEU A 271 13.93 8.58 -7.40
CA LEU A 271 13.57 9.97 -7.66
C LEU A 271 14.78 10.80 -8.13
N ARG A 272 15.92 10.70 -7.43
CA ARG A 272 17.15 11.41 -7.83
C ARG A 272 17.55 11.09 -9.27
N ASN A 273 17.48 9.83 -9.67
CA ASN A 273 18.03 9.38 -10.95
C ASN A 273 17.04 9.49 -12.12
N TYR A 274 15.74 9.33 -11.85
CA TYR A 274 14.75 9.08 -12.90
C TYR A 274 13.57 10.05 -12.91
N ARG A 275 13.38 10.91 -11.90
CA ARG A 275 12.24 11.86 -11.82
C ARG A 275 12.01 12.63 -13.13
N SER A 276 13.07 13.24 -13.70
CA SER A 276 12.93 14.05 -14.92
C SER A 276 12.60 13.23 -16.17
N ARG A 277 12.78 11.91 -16.12
CA ARG A 277 12.53 11.00 -17.26
C ARG A 277 11.11 10.46 -17.28
N VAL A 278 10.41 10.45 -16.15
CA VAL A 278 9.06 9.88 -16.04
C VAL A 278 8.10 10.52 -17.04
N ALA A 279 8.09 11.84 -17.18
CA ALA A 279 7.21 12.54 -18.12
C ALA A 279 7.44 12.15 -19.61
N TYR A 280 8.63 11.64 -19.94
CA TYR A 280 8.96 11.15 -21.29
C TYR A 280 8.64 9.67 -21.49
N TRP A 281 8.61 8.89 -20.41
CA TRP A 281 8.35 7.45 -20.47
C TRP A 281 6.89 7.09 -20.42
N VAL A 282 6.11 7.94 -19.75
CA VAL A 282 4.66 7.87 -19.68
C VAL A 282 4.06 8.17 -21.05
#